data_AF-A0A344UME5-F1
#
_entry.id   AF-A0A344UME5-F1
#
_cell.length_a   1.000
_cell.length_b   1.000
_cell.length_c   1.000
_cell.angle_alpha   90.00
_cell.angle_beta   90.00
_cell.angle_gamma   90.00
#
_symmetry.space_group_name_H-M   'P 1'
#
loop_
_entity.id
_entity.type
_entity.pdbx_description
1 polymer ?
#
loop_
_entity_poly.entity_id
_entity_poly.type
_entity_poly.pdbx_seq_one_letter_code
_entity_poly.pdbx_strand_id
1 'polypeptide(L)'
;MLSALALSSPSAHAETFTLNLGAIIKDGIHKAMQGEHADAGNTAAAYPAPGKYDGSDAEFERAITIQADGRFELEVLQKGKVLPRHAGSGAGRLASADGKQWTYREDRCSLTVIPQAAALQLKTERCAGTFGDVPFDGLYLAGGKKLQAAAKDKRLAAQLNCQKLNFGENGIGSLLGKATRQPENTVWNREVPLPDGYTFGGLPIRSVNLSESDGGFLALFVDGDASAIQTAIKKARVKGDYTVAMLRKVGGADGYAFPGKPAGQAYVHCQSKQTLNGDY
;
A
#
# COMPACT_ATOMS: atom_id res chain seq x y z
N MET A 1 43.55 65.63 -22.06
CA MET A 1 43.09 64.37 -21.42
C MET A 1 41.59 64.49 -21.18
N LEU A 2 40.77 63.87 -22.02
CA LEU A 2 39.33 63.69 -21.79
C LEU A 2 39.00 62.26 -22.22
N SER A 3 38.54 61.44 -21.28
CA SER A 3 37.95 60.14 -21.57
C SER A 3 36.59 60.08 -20.88
N ALA A 4 35.56 59.87 -21.70
CA ALA A 4 34.17 59.83 -21.32
C ALA A 4 33.84 58.51 -20.57
N LEU A 5 33.07 58.64 -19.50
CA LEU A 5 32.41 57.55 -18.80
C LEU A 5 31.10 57.21 -19.53
N ALA A 6 30.97 55.98 -20.03
CA ALA A 6 29.72 55.43 -20.50
C ALA A 6 29.11 54.54 -19.40
N LEU A 7 27.98 54.97 -18.83
CA LEU A 7 27.07 54.11 -18.07
C LEU A 7 26.28 53.23 -19.04
N SER A 8 26.12 51.94 -18.71
CA SER A 8 25.00 51.15 -19.21
C SER A 8 24.50 50.18 -18.14
N SER A 9 23.19 50.25 -17.89
CA SER A 9 22.41 49.40 -16.98
C SER A 9 21.98 48.10 -17.66
N PRO A 10 21.60 47.03 -16.92
CA PRO A 10 21.43 45.69 -17.47
C PRO A 10 20.06 45.48 -18.14
N SER A 11 20.06 44.84 -19.31
CA SER A 11 18.87 44.30 -19.96
C SER A 11 18.53 42.92 -19.40
N ALA A 12 17.32 42.75 -18.90
CA ALA A 12 16.73 41.47 -18.57
C ALA A 12 16.59 40.60 -19.83
N HIS A 13 17.30 39.47 -19.89
CA HIS A 13 17.06 38.45 -20.90
C HIS A 13 16.05 37.44 -20.35
N ALA A 14 14.89 37.36 -21.01
CA ALA A 14 13.99 36.23 -20.90
C ALA A 14 14.61 35.04 -21.63
N GLU A 15 15.01 34.00 -20.90
CA GLU A 15 15.39 32.70 -21.47
C GLU A 15 14.14 31.88 -21.75
N THR A 16 13.78 31.79 -23.03
CA THR A 16 12.76 30.88 -23.53
C THR A 16 13.35 29.46 -23.54
N PHE A 17 12.99 28.63 -22.55
CA PHE A 17 13.36 27.21 -22.53
C PHE A 17 12.61 26.47 -23.65
N THR A 18 13.31 26.22 -24.76
CA THR A 18 12.83 25.33 -25.82
C THR A 18 13.25 23.91 -25.46
N LEU A 19 12.39 23.20 -24.72
CA LEU A 19 12.60 21.77 -24.42
C LEU A 19 12.39 20.96 -25.70
N ASN A 20 13.48 20.56 -26.35
CA ASN A 20 13.45 19.63 -27.48
C ASN A 20 13.26 18.20 -26.96
N LEU A 21 12.00 17.84 -26.66
CA LEU A 21 11.58 16.53 -26.13
C LEU A 21 12.05 15.34 -27.01
N GLY A 22 12.33 15.56 -28.30
CA GLY A 22 12.76 14.51 -29.22
C GLY A 22 14.19 13.99 -28.94
N ALA A 23 15.10 14.83 -28.45
CA ALA A 23 16.49 14.44 -28.22
C ALA A 23 16.68 13.66 -26.90
N ILE A 24 15.95 14.05 -25.85
CA ILE A 24 16.05 13.42 -24.51
C ILE A 24 15.48 11.99 -24.54
N ILE A 25 14.41 11.76 -25.30
CA ILE A 25 13.78 10.44 -25.42
C ILE A 25 14.67 9.49 -26.24
N LYS A 26 15.35 10.00 -27.28
CA LYS A 26 16.20 9.18 -28.14
C LYS A 26 17.48 8.72 -27.43
N ASP A 27 18.14 9.58 -26.65
CA ASP A 27 19.31 9.20 -25.85
C ASP A 27 18.95 8.25 -24.70
N GLY A 28 17.76 8.39 -24.11
CA GLY A 28 17.24 7.48 -23.10
C GLY A 28 17.01 6.05 -23.63
N ILE A 29 16.49 5.94 -24.87
CA ILE A 29 16.24 4.64 -25.51
C ILE A 29 17.53 4.02 -26.04
N HIS A 30 18.47 4.82 -26.58
CA HIS A 30 19.75 4.31 -27.06
C HIS A 30 20.63 3.77 -25.92
N LYS A 31 20.63 4.42 -24.74
CA LYS A 31 21.30 3.88 -23.54
C LYS A 31 20.64 2.62 -22.97
N ALA A 32 19.34 2.43 -23.18
CA ALA A 32 18.64 1.23 -22.75
C ALA A 32 18.89 0.01 -23.66
N MET A 33 19.39 0.22 -24.88
CA MET A 33 19.57 -0.84 -25.89
C MET A 33 21.02 -1.28 -26.14
N GLN A 34 22.03 -0.59 -25.59
CA GLN A 34 23.45 -0.88 -25.83
C GLN A 34 24.22 -1.40 -24.60
N GLY A 35 23.53 -1.90 -23.59
CA GLY A 35 24.16 -2.76 -22.56
C GLY A 35 24.29 -4.18 -23.06
N GLU A 36 25.30 -4.43 -23.90
CA GLU A 36 25.59 -5.73 -24.52
C GLU A 36 25.90 -6.84 -23.52
N HIS A 37 25.45 -8.04 -23.92
CA HIS A 37 25.69 -9.33 -23.32
C HIS A 37 27.18 -9.66 -23.14
N ALA A 38 27.52 -10.21 -21.98
CA ALA A 38 28.62 -11.15 -21.82
C ALA A 38 28.17 -12.30 -20.88
N ASP A 39 28.02 -13.48 -21.47
CA ASP A 39 28.04 -14.85 -20.91
C ASP A 39 27.20 -15.24 -19.68
N ALA A 40 26.16 -16.03 -19.99
CA ALA A 40 25.66 -17.23 -19.29
C ALA A 40 25.64 -17.26 -17.74
N GLY A 41 24.48 -16.89 -17.16
CA GLY A 41 24.12 -17.25 -15.79
C GLY A 41 23.02 -16.40 -15.21
N ASN A 42 21.76 -16.83 -15.36
CA ASN A 42 20.56 -16.44 -14.61
C ASN A 42 20.66 -15.11 -13.80
N THR A 43 20.32 -13.97 -14.41
CA THR A 43 20.18 -12.68 -13.71
C THR A 43 19.00 -12.78 -12.74
N ALA A 44 19.30 -13.10 -11.48
CA ALA A 44 18.32 -13.17 -10.40
C ALA A 44 17.56 -11.85 -10.33
N ALA A 45 16.24 -11.91 -10.49
CA ALA A 45 15.36 -10.84 -10.06
C ALA A 45 15.75 -10.43 -8.64
N ALA A 46 16.15 -9.16 -8.46
CA ALA A 46 16.64 -8.66 -7.18
C ALA A 46 15.58 -8.89 -6.09
N TYR A 47 15.93 -9.69 -5.08
CA TYR A 47 15.03 -10.07 -3.97
C TYR A 47 14.36 -8.86 -3.29
N PRO A 48 13.25 -9.05 -2.55
CA PRO A 48 12.68 -7.98 -1.75
C PRO A 48 13.74 -7.40 -0.81
N ALA A 49 13.61 -6.10 -0.50
CA ALA A 49 14.63 -5.41 0.29
C ALA A 49 14.96 -6.18 1.58
N PRO A 50 16.25 -6.42 1.90
CA PRO A 50 16.60 -7.15 3.11
C PRO A 50 16.22 -6.37 4.36
N GLY A 51 15.76 -7.07 5.39
CA GLY A 51 15.40 -6.47 6.66
C GLY A 51 14.25 -7.19 7.38
N LYS A 52 13.94 -6.71 8.59
CA LYS A 52 12.81 -7.16 9.38
C LYS A 52 11.56 -6.33 9.06
N TYR A 53 10.46 -7.02 8.84
CA TYR A 53 9.15 -6.44 8.60
C TYR A 53 8.16 -6.89 9.67
N ASP A 54 7.33 -5.97 10.16
CA ASP A 54 6.33 -6.23 11.21
C ASP A 54 4.92 -6.31 10.60
N GLY A 55 4.21 -7.39 10.88
CA GLY A 55 2.81 -7.62 10.48
C GLY A 55 1.87 -7.79 11.68
N SER A 56 2.26 -7.22 12.83
CA SER A 56 1.56 -7.42 14.10
C SER A 56 0.20 -6.71 14.11
N ASP A 57 -0.81 -7.37 14.68
CA ASP A 57 -2.16 -6.82 14.85
C ASP A 57 -2.65 -6.91 16.30
N ALA A 58 -3.96 -6.73 16.55
CA ALA A 58 -4.51 -6.81 17.90
C ALA A 58 -4.42 -8.22 18.51
N GLU A 59 -4.43 -9.26 17.67
CA GLU A 59 -4.53 -10.65 18.05
C GLU A 59 -3.20 -11.40 17.96
N PHE A 60 -2.25 -10.93 17.14
CA PHE A 60 -0.98 -11.60 16.87
C PHE A 60 0.21 -10.62 16.81
N GLU A 61 1.36 -11.08 17.30
CA GLU A 61 2.68 -10.55 17.00
C GLU A 61 3.19 -11.28 15.76
N ARG A 62 3.55 -10.55 14.70
CA ARG A 62 4.06 -11.17 13.46
C ARG A 62 5.29 -10.44 12.95
N ALA A 63 6.27 -11.21 12.52
CA ALA A 63 7.44 -10.67 11.85
C ALA A 63 7.90 -11.57 10.70
N ILE A 64 8.39 -10.96 9.63
CA ILE A 64 9.19 -11.64 8.61
C ILE A 64 10.53 -10.93 8.45
N THR A 65 11.61 -11.69 8.39
CA THR A 65 12.95 -11.20 8.11
C THR A 65 13.37 -11.70 6.74
N ILE A 66 13.76 -10.80 5.84
CA ILE A 66 14.29 -11.12 4.51
C ILE A 66 15.81 -10.88 4.51
N GLN A 67 16.56 -11.86 4.02
CA GLN A 67 18.01 -11.77 3.82
C GLN A 67 18.33 -11.38 2.37
N ALA A 68 19.54 -10.86 2.15
CA ALA A 68 20.00 -10.42 0.83
C ALA A 68 20.03 -11.51 -0.24
N ASP A 69 20.15 -12.78 0.16
CA ASP A 69 20.17 -13.94 -0.73
C ASP A 69 18.78 -14.55 -1.00
N GLY A 70 17.72 -13.90 -0.50
CA GLY A 70 16.33 -14.32 -0.64
C GLY A 70 15.86 -15.30 0.42
N ARG A 71 16.71 -15.66 1.40
CA ARG A 71 16.24 -16.43 2.56
C ARG A 71 15.29 -15.59 3.41
N PHE A 72 14.30 -16.25 4.02
CA PHE A 72 13.37 -15.62 4.94
C PHE A 72 13.20 -16.44 6.22
N GLU A 73 12.82 -15.73 7.28
CA GLU A 73 12.35 -16.28 8.54
C GLU A 73 11.04 -15.57 8.92
N LEU A 74 10.02 -16.31 9.29
CA LEU A 74 8.66 -15.84 9.58
C LEU A 74 8.28 -16.34 10.98
N GLU A 75 7.78 -15.46 11.82
CA GLU A 75 7.37 -15.76 13.19
C GLU A 75 6.01 -15.13 13.46
N VAL A 76 5.11 -15.90 14.10
CA VAL A 76 3.79 -15.45 14.52
C VAL A 76 3.47 -16.00 15.90
N LEU A 77 2.97 -15.13 16.78
CA LEU A 77 2.57 -15.49 18.14
C LEU A 77 1.23 -14.83 18.47
N GLN A 78 0.27 -15.60 18.97
CA GLN A 78 -0.99 -15.05 19.44
C GLN A 78 -0.79 -14.24 20.74
N LYS A 79 -1.35 -13.02 20.75
CA LYS A 79 -1.41 -12.13 21.90
C LYS A 79 -2.47 -12.58 22.90
N GLY A 80 -2.21 -12.38 24.19
CA GLY A 80 -3.19 -12.60 25.26
C GLY A 80 -2.76 -13.61 26.32
N LYS A 81 -3.66 -13.87 27.27
CA LYS A 81 -3.46 -14.80 28.41
C LYS A 81 -4.15 -16.16 28.22
N VAL A 82 -4.78 -16.39 27.06
CA VAL A 82 -5.50 -17.64 26.79
C VAL A 82 -4.45 -18.73 26.52
N LEU A 83 -4.54 -19.82 27.27
CA LEU A 83 -3.75 -21.03 27.06
C LEU A 83 -4.63 -22.08 26.39
N PRO A 84 -4.13 -22.83 25.38
CA PRO A 84 -2.78 -22.69 24.80
C PRO A 84 -2.66 -21.47 23.87
N ARG A 85 -1.48 -20.83 23.84
CA ARG A 85 -1.19 -19.76 22.87
C ARG A 85 -0.86 -20.38 21.52
N HIS A 86 -1.51 -19.91 20.46
CA HIS A 86 -1.17 -20.33 19.10
C HIS A 86 0.11 -19.64 18.62
N ALA A 87 0.99 -20.40 17.97
CA ALA A 87 2.27 -19.90 17.48
C ALA A 87 2.64 -20.60 16.18
N GLY A 88 3.48 -19.94 15.40
CA GLY A 88 3.98 -20.50 14.17
C GLY A 88 5.28 -19.86 13.72
N SER A 89 6.10 -20.65 13.06
CA SER A 89 7.38 -20.24 12.51
C SER A 89 7.63 -20.92 11.17
N GLY A 90 8.20 -20.18 10.22
CA GLY A 90 8.57 -20.72 8.92
C GLY A 90 9.87 -20.13 8.42
N ALA A 91 10.65 -20.90 7.68
CA ALA A 91 11.87 -20.42 7.06
C ALA A 91 12.03 -21.07 5.68
N GLY A 92 12.74 -20.40 4.79
CA GLY A 92 12.95 -20.91 3.46
C GLY A 92 13.69 -19.93 2.58
N ARG A 93 13.71 -20.21 1.27
CA ARG A 93 14.26 -19.32 0.27
C ARG A 93 13.20 -18.96 -0.75
N LEU A 94 13.04 -17.67 -0.96
CA LEU A 94 12.17 -17.13 -1.98
C LEU A 94 12.76 -17.37 -3.37
N ALA A 95 11.89 -17.63 -4.33
CA ALA A 95 12.21 -17.71 -5.74
C ALA A 95 11.21 -16.85 -6.54
N SER A 96 11.69 -16.17 -7.57
CA SER A 96 10.85 -15.36 -8.46
C SER A 96 11.19 -15.65 -9.91
N ALA A 97 10.17 -15.70 -10.76
CA ALA A 97 10.33 -15.81 -12.20
C ALA A 97 10.36 -14.43 -12.89
N ASP A 98 9.76 -13.41 -12.28
CA ASP A 98 9.46 -12.13 -12.93
C ASP A 98 9.95 -10.90 -12.15
N GLY A 99 10.47 -11.09 -10.93
CA GLY A 99 10.89 -10.02 -10.03
C GLY A 99 9.77 -9.10 -9.55
N LYS A 100 8.52 -9.53 -9.67
CA LYS A 100 7.34 -8.81 -9.13
C LYS A 100 6.71 -9.57 -7.98
N GLN A 101 6.82 -10.89 -8.01
CA GLN A 101 6.33 -11.77 -6.96
C GLN A 101 7.37 -12.81 -6.61
N TRP A 102 7.56 -13.04 -5.32
CA TRP A 102 8.42 -14.07 -4.79
C TRP A 102 7.56 -15.17 -4.18
N THR A 103 7.96 -16.40 -4.40
CA THR A 103 7.27 -17.56 -3.87
C THR A 103 8.25 -18.49 -3.19
N TYR A 104 7.78 -19.12 -2.12
CA TYR A 104 8.41 -20.28 -1.54
C TYR A 104 7.39 -21.42 -1.59
N ARG A 105 7.85 -22.63 -1.91
CA ARG A 105 7.05 -23.84 -1.95
C ARG A 105 7.83 -24.97 -1.33
N GLU A 106 7.24 -25.60 -0.33
CA GLU A 106 7.74 -26.85 0.25
C GLU A 106 6.52 -27.72 0.57
N ASP A 107 6.54 -28.94 0.06
CA ASP A 107 5.41 -29.86 0.09
C ASP A 107 4.09 -29.22 -0.38
N ARG A 108 3.13 -29.07 0.54
CA ARG A 108 1.82 -28.46 0.29
C ARG A 108 1.77 -26.99 0.72
N CYS A 109 2.77 -26.51 1.46
CA CYS A 109 2.84 -25.12 1.89
C CYS A 109 3.37 -24.26 0.75
N SER A 110 2.68 -23.14 0.49
CA SER A 110 3.23 -22.10 -0.35
C SER A 110 3.11 -20.74 0.32
N LEU A 111 4.18 -19.96 0.23
CA LEU A 111 4.23 -18.56 0.64
C LEU A 111 4.42 -17.71 -0.61
N THR A 112 3.66 -16.65 -0.73
CA THR A 112 3.79 -15.60 -1.73
C THR A 112 4.12 -14.29 -1.03
N VAL A 113 5.16 -13.61 -1.52
CA VAL A 113 5.61 -12.30 -1.07
C VAL A 113 5.55 -11.34 -2.26
N ILE A 114 4.74 -10.30 -2.13
CA ILE A 114 4.64 -9.22 -3.12
C ILE A 114 5.21 -7.96 -2.48
N PRO A 115 6.35 -7.44 -2.95
CA PRO A 115 6.90 -6.21 -2.42
C PRO A 115 6.02 -5.02 -2.77
N GLN A 116 5.97 -4.11 -1.82
CA GLN A 116 5.39 -2.79 -1.90
C GLN A 116 6.49 -1.78 -1.55
N ALA A 117 6.27 -0.50 -1.84
CA ALA A 117 7.30 0.55 -1.67
C ALA A 117 7.97 0.58 -0.28
N ALA A 118 7.27 0.18 0.79
CA ALA A 118 7.80 0.09 2.16
C ALA A 118 7.24 -1.09 2.97
N ALA A 119 6.74 -2.12 2.29
CA ALA A 119 6.06 -3.24 2.92
C ALA A 119 6.16 -4.52 2.06
N LEU A 120 5.76 -5.64 2.65
CA LEU A 120 5.59 -6.91 1.96
C LEU A 120 4.15 -7.38 2.18
N GLN A 121 3.42 -7.64 1.10
CA GLN A 121 2.16 -8.37 1.20
C GLN A 121 2.49 -9.87 1.21
N LEU A 122 2.17 -10.53 2.32
CA LEU A 122 2.33 -11.96 2.48
C LEU A 122 0.99 -12.67 2.28
N LYS A 123 1.06 -13.82 1.60
CA LYS A 123 -0.04 -14.76 1.46
C LYS A 123 0.50 -16.18 1.59
N THR A 124 -0.10 -16.96 2.45
CA THR A 124 0.20 -18.37 2.68
C THR A 124 -0.96 -19.23 2.21
N GLU A 125 -0.65 -20.40 1.66
CA GLU A 125 -1.64 -21.39 1.30
C GLU A 125 -1.19 -22.73 1.85
N ARG A 126 -2.08 -23.39 2.61
CA ARG A 126 -1.88 -24.73 3.18
C ARG A 126 -0.57 -24.89 3.98
N CYS A 127 -0.11 -23.82 4.62
CA CYS A 127 1.05 -23.85 5.51
C CYS A 127 0.70 -24.29 6.95
N ALA A 128 -0.59 -24.53 7.22
CA ALA A 128 -1.05 -25.11 8.47
C ALA A 128 -0.39 -26.48 8.70
N GLY A 129 0.29 -26.64 9.84
CA GLY A 129 1.08 -27.83 10.18
C GLY A 129 2.58 -27.69 9.89
N THR A 130 2.97 -27.16 8.72
CA THR A 130 4.39 -26.92 8.38
C THR A 130 4.94 -25.73 9.15
N PHE A 131 4.18 -24.62 9.17
CA PHE A 131 4.58 -23.40 9.87
C PHE A 131 3.86 -23.19 11.19
N GLY A 132 2.97 -24.10 11.61
CA GLY A 132 2.13 -23.94 12.81
C GLY A 132 0.64 -23.78 12.46
N ASP A 133 -0.16 -23.31 13.41
CA ASP A 133 -1.64 -23.26 13.33
C ASP A 133 -2.22 -21.83 13.31
N VAL A 134 -1.40 -20.86 12.91
CA VAL A 134 -1.73 -19.43 12.94
C VAL A 134 -1.81 -18.81 11.53
N PRO A 135 -2.60 -17.73 11.34
CA PRO A 135 -2.64 -17.00 10.08
C PRO A 135 -1.38 -16.14 9.90
N PHE A 136 -0.70 -16.33 8.76
CA PHE A 136 0.47 -15.57 8.33
C PHE A 136 0.17 -14.50 7.27
N ASP A 137 -1.05 -14.50 6.75
CA ASP A 137 -1.46 -13.57 5.70
C ASP A 137 -1.54 -12.15 6.28
N GLY A 138 -0.98 -11.19 5.56
CA GLY A 138 -0.99 -9.81 6.03
C GLY A 138 0.00 -8.92 5.32
N LEU A 139 -0.07 -7.64 5.67
CA LEU A 139 0.86 -6.62 5.19
C LEU A 139 1.92 -6.40 6.26
N TYR A 140 3.18 -6.56 5.89
CA TYR A 140 4.33 -6.48 6.79
C TYR A 140 5.15 -5.23 6.48
N LEU A 141 5.30 -4.31 7.43
CA LEU A 141 5.93 -3.01 7.23
C LEU A 141 7.43 -3.03 7.52
N ALA A 142 8.23 -2.40 6.65
CA ALA A 142 9.68 -2.40 6.77
C ALA A 142 10.17 -1.65 8.03
N GLY A 143 11.01 -2.32 8.81
CA GLY A 143 11.93 -1.68 9.75
C GLY A 143 11.40 -1.40 11.15
N GLY A 144 10.36 -2.08 11.65
CA GLY A 144 9.85 -1.93 13.04
C GLY A 144 9.41 -0.49 13.43
N LYS A 145 9.64 0.47 12.54
CA LYS A 145 9.10 1.81 12.54
C LYS A 145 7.66 1.64 12.15
N LYS A 146 6.80 1.59 13.18
CA LYS A 146 5.51 2.27 13.11
C LYS A 146 5.74 3.53 12.28
N LEU A 147 5.12 3.60 11.10
CA LEU A 147 5.20 4.79 10.25
C LEU A 147 4.95 5.97 11.18
N GLN A 148 6.01 6.73 11.45
CA GLN A 148 6.03 7.81 12.43
C GLN A 148 4.80 8.64 12.14
N ALA A 149 3.87 8.73 13.11
CA ALA A 149 2.53 9.28 12.90
C ALA A 149 2.65 10.53 12.04
N ALA A 150 2.33 10.40 10.75
CA ALA A 150 2.36 11.54 9.86
C ALA A 150 1.43 12.57 10.50
N ALA A 151 1.90 13.81 10.68
CA ALA A 151 1.11 14.87 11.29
C ALA A 151 -0.32 14.79 10.74
N LYS A 152 -1.27 14.38 11.59
CA LYS A 152 -2.59 13.91 11.14
C LYS A 152 -3.23 15.00 10.31
N ASP A 153 -3.27 14.80 9.00
CA ASP A 153 -3.97 15.70 8.12
C ASP A 153 -5.46 15.53 8.42
N LYS A 154 -6.09 16.59 8.95
CA LYS A 154 -7.51 16.56 9.32
C LYS A 154 -8.41 16.30 8.10
N ARG A 155 -7.99 16.73 6.90
CA ARG A 155 -8.72 16.47 5.65
C ARG A 155 -8.63 14.99 5.29
N LEU A 156 -7.44 14.41 5.37
CA LEU A 156 -7.28 12.98 5.13
C LEU A 156 -8.05 12.16 6.17
N ALA A 157 -7.95 12.51 7.45
CA ALA A 157 -8.68 11.83 8.52
C ALA A 157 -10.22 11.89 8.32
N ALA A 158 -10.75 13.01 7.83
CA ALA A 158 -12.18 13.12 7.49
C ALA A 158 -12.55 12.19 6.34
N GLN A 159 -11.79 12.21 5.23
CA GLN A 159 -12.07 11.36 4.08
C GLN A 159 -11.88 9.86 4.38
N LEU A 160 -10.91 9.51 5.23
CA LEU A 160 -10.74 8.16 5.78
C LEU A 160 -11.84 7.76 6.77
N ASN A 161 -12.60 8.70 7.32
CA ASN A 161 -13.87 8.43 8.03
C ASN A 161 -15.07 8.44 7.07
N CYS A 162 -14.81 8.46 5.77
CA CYS A 162 -15.82 8.51 4.72
C CYS A 162 -16.70 9.74 4.84
N GLN A 163 -16.06 10.86 5.16
CA GLN A 163 -16.68 12.17 5.27
C GLN A 163 -16.12 13.08 4.19
N LYS A 164 -16.99 13.76 3.44
CA LYS A 164 -16.62 14.68 2.35
C LYS A 164 -15.63 14.03 1.38
N LEU A 165 -15.90 12.79 0.98
CA LEU A 165 -15.00 12.00 0.13
C LEU A 165 -14.88 12.65 -1.24
N ASN A 166 -13.65 12.99 -1.63
CA ASN A 166 -13.35 13.67 -2.89
C ASN A 166 -12.32 12.86 -3.66
N PHE A 167 -12.69 12.35 -4.83
CA PHE A 167 -11.82 11.60 -5.73
C PHE A 167 -11.13 12.47 -6.79
N GLY A 168 -11.48 13.76 -6.88
CA GLY A 168 -10.89 14.71 -7.84
C GLY A 168 -9.55 15.29 -7.39
N GLU A 169 -9.12 16.36 -8.07
CA GLU A 169 -7.86 17.04 -7.79
C GLU A 169 -7.75 17.50 -6.33
N ASN A 170 -6.58 17.29 -5.72
CA ASN A 170 -6.31 17.54 -4.30
C ASN A 170 -7.22 16.75 -3.33
N GLY A 171 -7.89 15.71 -3.83
CA GLY A 171 -8.74 14.79 -3.09
C GLY A 171 -7.95 13.72 -2.32
N ILE A 172 -8.63 12.61 -2.02
CA ILE A 172 -8.07 11.51 -1.24
C ILE A 172 -6.79 10.92 -1.85
N GLY A 173 -6.69 10.84 -3.18
CA GLY A 173 -5.49 10.36 -3.88
C GLY A 173 -4.25 11.20 -3.52
N SER A 174 -4.33 12.51 -3.74
CA SER A 174 -3.27 13.46 -3.38
C SER A 174 -2.92 13.44 -1.88
N LEU A 175 -3.94 13.38 -1.02
CA LEU A 175 -3.74 13.33 0.44
C LEU A 175 -3.05 12.04 0.90
N LEU A 176 -3.43 10.89 0.33
CA LEU A 176 -2.78 9.61 0.59
C LEU A 176 -1.35 9.61 0.07
N GLY A 177 -1.10 10.13 -1.14
CA GLY A 177 0.25 10.27 -1.69
C GLY A 177 1.16 11.06 -0.75
N LYS A 178 0.69 12.20 -0.22
CA LYS A 178 1.43 13.00 0.77
C LYS A 178 1.66 12.24 2.08
N ALA A 179 0.63 11.61 2.63
CA ALA A 179 0.73 10.90 3.91
C ALA A 179 1.66 9.68 3.85
N THR A 180 1.73 9.04 2.69
CA THR A 180 2.54 7.82 2.47
C THR A 180 3.86 8.09 1.77
N ARG A 181 4.14 9.35 1.40
CA ARG A 181 5.29 9.78 0.60
C ARG A 181 5.39 9.04 -0.74
N GLN A 182 4.24 8.83 -1.37
CA GLN A 182 4.12 8.16 -2.67
C GLN A 182 3.57 9.12 -3.72
N PRO A 183 3.95 8.97 -5.00
CA PRO A 183 3.30 9.71 -6.09
C PRO A 183 1.80 9.40 -6.16
N GLU A 184 0.97 10.40 -6.43
CA GLU A 184 -0.49 10.26 -6.44
C GLU A 184 -1.01 9.21 -7.43
N ASN A 185 -0.46 9.15 -8.63
CA ASN A 185 -0.82 8.15 -9.65
C ASN A 185 -0.58 6.71 -9.18
N THR A 186 0.26 6.53 -8.16
CA THR A 186 0.57 5.20 -7.66
C THR A 186 -0.42 4.74 -6.59
N VAL A 187 -1.15 5.62 -5.89
CA VAL A 187 -2.05 5.20 -4.80
C VAL A 187 -3.39 4.59 -5.25
N TRP A 188 -3.66 4.62 -6.56
CA TRP A 188 -4.87 4.08 -7.18
C TRP A 188 -4.72 2.61 -7.55
N ASN A 189 -5.85 1.90 -7.51
CA ASN A 189 -6.04 0.49 -7.86
C ASN A 189 -5.05 -0.47 -7.15
N ARG A 190 -4.52 -0.06 -5.99
CA ARG A 190 -3.63 -0.86 -5.16
C ARG A 190 -3.89 -0.64 -3.68
N GLU A 191 -3.46 -1.60 -2.89
CA GLU A 191 -3.47 -1.45 -1.45
C GLU A 191 -2.33 -0.54 -0.98
N VAL A 192 -2.69 0.48 -0.21
CA VAL A 192 -1.79 1.49 0.32
C VAL A 192 -1.79 1.39 1.84
N PRO A 193 -0.65 1.06 2.48
CA PRO A 193 -0.53 1.12 3.93
C PRO A 193 -0.66 2.56 4.43
N LEU A 194 -1.37 2.74 5.53
CA LEU A 194 -1.46 4.05 6.18
C LEU A 194 -0.45 4.19 7.32
N PRO A 195 0.02 5.42 7.59
CA PRO A 195 0.73 5.71 8.82
C PRO A 195 -0.12 5.44 10.05
N ASP A 196 0.53 5.10 11.17
CA ASP A 196 -0.15 4.95 12.45
C ASP A 196 -0.91 6.22 12.82
N GLY A 197 -2.09 6.02 13.42
CA GLY A 197 -2.91 7.09 13.98
C GLY A 197 -4.20 7.38 13.21
N TYR A 198 -4.32 7.00 11.93
CA TYR A 198 -5.60 7.12 11.24
C TYR A 198 -6.58 6.04 11.72
N THR A 199 -7.82 6.46 11.99
CA THR A 199 -8.88 5.57 12.49
C THR A 199 -10.18 5.82 11.75
N PHE A 200 -10.96 4.78 11.49
CA PHE A 200 -12.34 4.85 10.99
C PHE A 200 -13.31 4.56 12.13
N GLY A 201 -14.13 5.53 12.53
CA GLY A 201 -15.06 5.37 13.66
C GLY A 201 -14.40 4.99 15.00
N GLY A 202 -13.08 5.17 15.11
CA GLY A 202 -12.25 4.75 16.25
C GLY A 202 -11.54 3.40 16.06
N LEU A 203 -11.78 2.68 14.98
CA LEU A 203 -11.02 1.47 14.62
C LEU A 203 -9.73 1.87 13.88
N PRO A 204 -8.56 1.34 14.25
CA PRO A 204 -7.33 1.55 13.50
C PRO A 204 -7.48 1.13 12.03
N ILE A 205 -7.02 1.97 11.10
CA ILE A 205 -6.97 1.63 9.67
C ILE A 205 -5.59 1.04 9.38
N ARG A 206 -5.54 -0.14 8.78
CA ARG A 206 -4.30 -0.82 8.37
C ARG A 206 -3.85 -0.37 7.00
N SER A 207 -4.80 -0.37 6.08
CA SER A 207 -4.55 -0.05 4.70
C SER A 207 -5.83 0.37 4.03
N VAL A 208 -5.66 0.98 2.87
CA VAL A 208 -6.75 1.45 2.03
C VAL A 208 -6.53 1.04 0.60
N ASN A 209 -7.59 0.93 -0.17
CA ASN A 209 -7.50 0.79 -1.60
C ASN A 209 -8.44 1.81 -2.24
N LEU A 210 -7.87 2.69 -3.07
CA LEU A 210 -8.65 3.58 -3.92
C LEU A 210 -8.88 2.87 -5.24
N SER A 211 -10.14 2.74 -5.64
CA SER A 211 -10.49 2.14 -6.93
C SER A 211 -11.22 3.16 -7.77
N GLU A 212 -10.95 3.15 -9.07
CA GLU A 212 -11.70 3.91 -10.08
C GLU A 212 -12.95 3.16 -10.57
N SER A 213 -13.08 1.88 -10.21
CA SER A 213 -14.24 1.05 -10.56
C SER A 213 -15.53 1.63 -9.98
N ASP A 214 -16.64 1.43 -10.71
CA ASP A 214 -17.98 1.87 -10.32
C ASP A 214 -18.06 3.35 -9.93
N GLY A 215 -17.20 4.18 -10.53
CA GLY A 215 -17.19 5.63 -10.33
C GLY A 215 -16.41 6.17 -9.15
N GLY A 216 -15.48 5.37 -8.64
CA GLY A 216 -14.63 5.79 -7.55
C GLY A 216 -15.16 5.32 -6.20
N PHE A 217 -14.41 4.43 -5.56
CA PHE A 217 -14.65 4.08 -4.15
C PHE A 217 -13.34 4.01 -3.36
N LEU A 218 -13.48 4.17 -2.05
CA LEU A 218 -12.43 3.96 -1.06
C LEU A 218 -12.79 2.72 -0.25
N ALA A 219 -11.97 1.68 -0.34
CA ALA A 219 -12.02 0.55 0.57
C ALA A 219 -11.06 0.77 1.73
N LEU A 220 -11.55 0.58 2.96
CA LEU A 220 -10.74 0.65 4.18
C LEU A 220 -10.67 -0.74 4.81
N PHE A 221 -9.45 -1.21 5.06
CA PHE A 221 -9.18 -2.40 5.85
C PHE A 221 -8.81 -1.95 7.26
N VAL A 222 -9.71 -2.25 8.20
CA VAL A 222 -9.62 -1.79 9.59
C VAL A 222 -9.50 -2.98 10.52
N ASP A 223 -8.96 -2.73 11.71
CA ASP A 223 -8.99 -3.71 12.78
C ASP A 223 -10.40 -3.86 13.32
N GLY A 224 -10.88 -5.10 13.44
CA GLY A 224 -12.17 -5.43 14.03
C GLY A 224 -13.00 -6.37 13.17
N ASP A 225 -13.91 -7.08 13.81
CA ASP A 225 -14.87 -7.95 13.14
C ASP A 225 -16.00 -7.15 12.45
N ALA A 226 -16.88 -7.85 11.75
CA ALA A 226 -18.02 -7.24 11.05
C ALA A 226 -18.92 -6.41 11.98
N SER A 227 -19.08 -6.81 13.25
CA SER A 227 -19.93 -6.12 14.23
C SER A 227 -19.29 -4.80 14.69
N ALA A 228 -17.99 -4.84 14.98
CA ALA A 228 -17.19 -3.66 15.30
C ALA A 228 -17.22 -2.67 14.13
N ILE A 229 -17.05 -3.15 12.89
CA ILE A 229 -17.11 -2.32 11.69
C ILE A 229 -18.50 -1.67 11.52
N GLN A 230 -19.60 -2.42 11.70
CA GLN A 230 -20.94 -1.83 11.65
C GLN A 230 -21.15 -0.74 12.70
N THR A 231 -20.60 -0.93 13.90
CA THR A 231 -20.64 0.08 14.96
C THR A 231 -19.82 1.31 14.58
N ALA A 232 -18.64 1.12 14.01
CA ALA A 232 -17.78 2.20 13.52
C ALA A 232 -18.46 3.00 12.39
N ILE A 233 -19.15 2.34 11.45
CA ILE A 233 -19.93 2.99 10.39
C ILE A 233 -21.00 3.91 10.97
N LYS A 234 -21.75 3.42 11.97
CA LYS A 234 -22.79 4.24 12.65
C LYS A 234 -22.18 5.47 13.31
N LYS A 235 -21.00 5.34 13.93
CA LYS A 235 -20.29 6.42 14.62
C LYS A 235 -19.64 7.43 13.68
N ALA A 236 -19.12 6.98 12.53
CA ALA A 236 -18.48 7.84 11.54
C ALA A 236 -19.49 8.67 10.71
N ARG A 237 -20.78 8.28 10.74
CA ARG A 237 -21.85 8.93 9.97
C ARG A 237 -22.03 10.40 10.37
N VAL A 238 -21.89 11.28 9.39
CA VAL A 238 -22.19 12.72 9.53
C VAL A 238 -23.49 13.04 8.81
N LYS A 239 -24.42 13.70 9.50
CA LYS A 239 -25.69 14.15 8.91
C LYS A 239 -25.41 15.22 7.85
N GLY A 240 -25.99 15.06 6.66
CA GLY A 240 -25.80 15.98 5.54
C GLY A 240 -24.58 15.69 4.65
N ASP A 241 -23.77 14.67 4.97
CA ASP A 241 -22.69 14.25 4.09
C ASP A 241 -23.25 13.58 2.82
N TYR A 242 -22.58 13.80 1.70
CA TYR A 242 -22.88 13.17 0.40
C TYR A 242 -22.12 11.86 0.21
N THR A 243 -21.46 11.34 1.24
CA THR A 243 -20.74 10.05 1.23
C THR A 243 -21.58 8.97 1.94
N VAL A 244 -21.43 7.71 1.52
CA VAL A 244 -21.99 6.53 2.18
C VAL A 244 -20.86 5.57 2.53
N ALA A 245 -20.87 5.07 3.77
CA ALA A 245 -20.03 3.98 4.22
C ALA A 245 -20.88 2.72 4.42
N MET A 246 -20.43 1.60 3.87
CA MET A 246 -21.10 0.30 3.95
C MET A 246 -20.12 -0.78 4.38
N LEU A 247 -20.61 -1.78 5.10
CA LEU A 247 -19.85 -2.99 5.34
C LEU A 247 -19.97 -3.90 4.10
N ARG A 248 -18.84 -4.30 3.53
CA ARG A 248 -18.77 -5.26 2.44
C ARG A 248 -17.81 -6.41 2.78
N LYS A 249 -17.85 -7.46 1.97
CA LYS A 249 -16.96 -8.63 2.10
C LYS A 249 -16.19 -8.82 0.82
N VAL A 250 -14.89 -9.06 0.92
CA VAL A 250 -14.02 -9.30 -0.24
C VAL A 250 -14.55 -10.48 -1.05
N GLY A 251 -14.76 -10.29 -2.36
CA GLY A 251 -15.27 -11.31 -3.27
C GLY A 251 -16.70 -11.78 -2.99
N GLY A 252 -17.47 -11.05 -2.18
CA GLY A 252 -18.90 -11.29 -2.00
C GLY A 252 -19.73 -10.69 -3.15
N ALA A 253 -21.04 -11.02 -3.20
CA ALA A 253 -21.94 -10.56 -4.26
C ALA A 253 -21.94 -9.04 -4.48
N ASP A 254 -21.78 -8.26 -3.40
CA ASP A 254 -21.73 -6.81 -3.45
C ASP A 254 -20.34 -6.23 -3.10
N GLY A 255 -19.28 -7.06 -3.17
CA GLY A 255 -17.97 -6.70 -2.68
C GLY A 255 -16.87 -6.93 -3.72
N TYR A 256 -15.91 -6.03 -3.73
CA TYR A 256 -14.81 -6.10 -4.67
C TYR A 256 -13.80 -7.19 -4.27
N ALA A 257 -13.20 -7.87 -5.25
CA ALA A 257 -12.13 -8.82 -5.02
C ALA A 257 -10.79 -8.08 -5.06
N PHE A 258 -10.14 -7.97 -3.90
CA PHE A 258 -8.83 -7.35 -3.81
C PHE A 258 -7.74 -8.42 -3.90
N PRO A 259 -6.75 -8.27 -4.80
CA PRO A 259 -5.60 -9.15 -4.85
C PRO A 259 -4.93 -9.26 -3.47
N GLY A 260 -4.69 -10.49 -3.00
CA GLY A 260 -4.03 -10.74 -1.71
C GLY A 260 -4.94 -10.64 -0.48
N LYS A 261 -6.24 -10.34 -0.62
CA LYS A 261 -7.19 -10.36 0.50
C LYS A 261 -8.00 -11.66 0.56
N PRO A 262 -8.17 -12.30 1.73
CA PRO A 262 -9.01 -13.47 1.86
C PRO A 262 -10.47 -13.20 1.50
N ALA A 263 -11.07 -14.11 0.73
CA ALA A 263 -12.49 -14.06 0.42
C ALA A 263 -13.32 -14.08 1.72
N GLY A 264 -14.35 -13.24 1.77
CA GLY A 264 -15.19 -13.09 2.97
C GLY A 264 -14.64 -12.11 4.01
N GLN A 265 -13.41 -11.60 3.87
CA GLN A 265 -12.88 -10.57 4.78
C GLN A 265 -13.75 -9.32 4.75
N ALA A 266 -14.10 -8.80 5.92
CA ALA A 266 -14.85 -7.57 6.06
C ALA A 266 -13.99 -6.35 5.74
N TYR A 267 -14.58 -5.39 5.02
CA TYR A 267 -13.97 -4.08 4.78
C TYR A 267 -15.04 -2.99 4.75
N VAL A 268 -14.64 -1.74 4.96
CA VAL A 268 -15.52 -0.58 4.81
C VAL A 268 -15.45 -0.10 3.37
N HIS A 269 -16.59 -0.07 2.69
CA HIS A 269 -16.73 0.49 1.35
C HIS A 269 -17.29 1.91 1.45
N CYS A 270 -16.55 2.88 0.93
CA CYS A 270 -16.93 4.28 0.97
C CYS A 270 -17.02 4.86 -0.43
N GLN A 271 -18.16 5.45 -0.75
CA GLN A 271 -18.43 6.02 -2.07
C GLN A 271 -19.33 7.25 -1.96
N SER A 272 -19.33 8.06 -3.00
CA SER A 272 -20.25 9.20 -3.06
C SER A 272 -21.69 8.72 -3.32
N LYS A 273 -22.67 9.47 -2.83
CA LYS A 273 -24.10 9.24 -3.08
C LYS A 273 -24.47 9.50 -4.53
N GLN A 274 -23.75 10.36 -5.23
CA GLN A 274 -23.98 10.65 -6.64
C GLN A 274 -23.68 9.40 -7.48
N THR A 275 -22.56 8.74 -7.18
CA THR A 275 -22.15 7.49 -7.82
C THR A 275 -23.14 6.34 -7.57
N LEU A 276 -23.80 6.31 -6.41
CA LEU A 276 -24.82 5.33 -6.06
C LEU A 276 -26.12 5.46 -6.86
N ASN A 277 -26.46 6.68 -7.28
CA ASN A 277 -27.72 6.98 -7.96
C ASN A 277 -27.59 6.99 -9.49
N GLY A 278 -26.38 6.81 -10.04
CA GLY A 278 -26.14 6.83 -11.48
C GLY A 278 -26.19 8.23 -12.10
N ASP A 279 -26.23 9.28 -11.28
CA ASP A 279 -26.20 10.67 -11.74
C ASP A 279 -24.73 11.09 -11.93
N TYR A 280 -24.24 10.98 -13.16
CA TYR A 280 -23.00 11.60 -13.63
C TYR A 280 -23.29 12.89 -14.39
#